data_AF-A0A7W0ZJB3-F1
#
_entry.id   AF-A0A7W0ZJB3-F1
#
_cell.length_a   1.000
_cell.length_b   1.000
_cell.length_c   1.000
_cell.angle_alpha   90.00
_cell.angle_beta   90.00
_cell.angle_gamma   90.00
#
_symmetry.space_group_name_H-M   'P 1'
#
loop_
_entity.id
_entity.type
_entity.pdbx_description
1 polymer ?
#
loop_
_entity_poly.entity_id
_entity_poly.type
_entity_poly.pdbx_seq_one_letter_code
_entity_poly.pdbx_strand_id
1 'polypeptide(L)'
;MARRVTMGLLFYPRGGSAQVVRYLAKALEGAGWTTSLACGSLGEPGERTHAESFFAGLEVHAANYRPAVAAYELGRDPIAEPIPMHPSFEDRPDVPDRVFGAVEPRLGEHLAT
;
A
#
# COMPACT_ATOMS: atom_id res chain seq x y z
N MET A 1 -16.60 24.21 9.42
CA MET A 1 -16.41 22.78 9.06
C MET A 1 -14.95 22.61 8.64
N ALA A 2 -14.16 21.82 9.35
CA ALA A 2 -12.80 21.48 8.91
C ALA A 2 -12.91 20.58 7.67
N ARG A 3 -12.15 20.89 6.63
CA ARG A 3 -12.18 20.11 5.38
C ARG A 3 -11.32 18.88 5.58
N ARG A 4 -11.81 17.71 5.16
CA ARG A 4 -11.10 16.44 5.29
C ARG A 4 -10.87 15.82 3.92
N VAL A 5 -9.71 15.20 3.76
CA VAL A 5 -9.39 14.40 2.57
C VAL A 5 -8.70 13.11 2.99
N THR A 6 -9.13 12.01 2.39
CA THR A 6 -8.47 10.71 2.53
C THR A 6 -7.85 10.37 1.19
N MET A 7 -6.56 10.06 1.21
CA MET A 7 -5.82 9.63 0.04
C MET A 7 -5.69 8.12 0.06
N GLY A 8 -5.90 7.48 -1.10
CA GLY A 8 -5.57 6.08 -1.31
C GLY A 8 -4.27 5.99 -2.10
N LEU A 9 -3.30 5.23 -1.60
CA LEU A 9 -2.12 4.84 -2.37
C LEU A 9 -2.22 3.35 -2.66
N LEU A 10 -2.36 3.01 -3.93
CA LEU A 10 -2.24 1.63 -4.38
C LEU A 10 -0.78 1.20 -4.17
N PHE A 11 -0.59 0.06 -3.49
CA PHE A 11 0.67 -0.50 -3.00
C PHE A 11 1.18 0.06 -1.64
N TYR A 12 2.43 -0.23 -1.27
CA TYR A 12 3.10 0.22 -0.04
C TYR A 12 4.14 1.32 -0.33
N PRO A 13 4.67 2.07 0.66
CA PRO A 13 5.55 3.21 0.40
C PRO A 13 6.82 2.82 -0.38
N ARG A 14 6.84 3.18 -1.65
CA ARG A 14 8.02 3.15 -2.52
C ARG A 14 7.83 4.07 -3.73
N GLY A 15 8.95 4.45 -4.34
CA GLY A 15 8.96 5.28 -5.53
C GLY A 15 8.50 6.72 -5.31
N GLY A 16 8.27 7.43 -6.40
CA GLY A 16 7.93 8.86 -6.39
C GLY A 16 6.52 9.17 -5.87
N SER A 17 5.54 8.30 -6.12
CA SER A 17 4.15 8.50 -5.69
C SER A 17 4.03 8.59 -4.16
N ALA A 18 4.76 7.75 -3.42
CA ALA A 18 4.81 7.81 -1.97
C ALA A 18 5.36 9.17 -1.47
N GLN A 19 6.38 9.72 -2.14
CA GLN A 19 6.88 11.06 -1.80
C GLN A 19 5.86 12.16 -2.14
N VAL A 20 5.20 12.08 -3.29
CA VAL A 20 4.14 13.02 -3.67
C VAL A 20 3.02 13.04 -2.62
N VAL A 21 2.52 11.88 -2.21
CA VAL A 21 1.52 11.76 -1.14
C VAL A 21 2.03 12.40 0.16
N ARG A 22 3.28 12.13 0.54
CA ARG A 22 3.88 12.68 1.76
C ARG A 22 3.96 14.21 1.74
N TYR A 23 4.35 14.81 0.62
CA TYR A 23 4.44 16.27 0.51
C TYR A 23 3.06 16.92 0.35
N LEU A 24 2.16 16.28 -0.41
CA LEU A 24 0.80 16.76 -0.61
C LEU A 24 0.02 16.78 0.71
N ALA A 25 0.14 15.74 1.54
CA ALA A 25 -0.48 15.69 2.88
C ALA A 25 -0.09 16.92 3.71
N LYS A 26 1.22 17.19 3.80
CA LYS A 26 1.75 18.32 4.55
C LYS A 26 1.27 19.67 3.99
N ALA A 27 1.21 19.81 2.67
CA ALA A 27 0.71 21.03 2.04
C ALA A 27 -0.78 21.26 2.35
N LEU A 28 -1.59 20.20 2.32
CA LEU A 28 -3.02 20.24 2.66
C LEU A 28 -3.24 20.59 4.14
N GLU A 29 -2.47 20.00 5.04
CA GLU A 29 -2.49 20.33 6.47
C GLU A 29 -2.10 21.78 6.72
N GLY A 30 -1.06 22.27 6.05
CA GLY A 30 -0.68 23.69 6.06
C GLY A 30 -1.78 24.63 5.53
N ALA A 31 -2.67 24.13 4.67
CA ALA A 31 -3.84 24.84 4.17
C ALA A 31 -5.11 24.64 5.04
N GLY A 32 -4.99 24.01 6.21
CA GLY A 32 -6.07 23.81 7.17
C GLY A 32 -6.98 22.61 6.88
N TRP A 33 -6.52 21.64 6.08
CA TRP A 33 -7.22 20.36 5.89
C TRP A 33 -6.77 19.32 6.92
N THR A 34 -7.67 18.40 7.28
CA THR A 34 -7.30 17.16 7.95
C THR A 34 -7.06 16.08 6.90
N THR A 35 -5.91 15.40 6.98
CA THR A 35 -5.53 14.36 6.01
C THR A 35 -5.46 12.98 6.65
N SER A 36 -5.90 11.96 5.92
CA SER A 36 -5.60 10.55 6.24
C SER A 36 -5.17 9.79 4.99
N LEU A 37 -4.49 8.67 5.17
CA LEU A 37 -3.93 7.85 4.08
C LEU A 37 -4.28 6.38 4.29
N ALA A 38 -4.79 5.73 3.25
CA ALA A 38 -4.89 4.27 3.20
C ALA A 38 -3.88 3.71 2.20
N CYS A 39 -3.04 2.77 2.63
CA CYS A 39 -2.02 2.14 1.78
C CYS A 39 -1.58 0.79 2.35
N GLY A 40 -0.80 0.04 1.57
CA GLY A 40 -0.09 -1.14 2.07
C GLY A 40 1.10 -0.78 2.96
N SER A 41 1.51 -1.72 3.81
CA SER A 41 2.71 -1.60 4.66
C SER A 41 3.48 -2.92 4.61
N LEU A 42 4.80 -2.82 4.39
CA LEU A 42 5.69 -3.97 4.31
C LEU A 42 6.95 -3.74 5.13
N GLY A 43 7.39 -4.77 5.86
CA GLY A 43 8.55 -4.70 6.72
C GLY A 43 8.21 -4.29 8.15
N GLU A 44 9.24 -3.97 8.91
CA GLU A 44 9.21 -3.62 10.33
C GLU A 44 9.27 -2.10 10.55
N PRO A 45 8.85 -1.63 11.75
CA PRO A 45 9.00 -0.23 12.12
C PRO A 45 10.43 0.30 11.92
N GLY A 46 10.53 1.46 11.28
CA GLY A 46 11.80 2.11 10.91
C GLY A 46 12.26 1.81 9.47
N GLU A 47 11.74 0.76 8.83
CA GLU A 47 12.03 0.47 7.45
C GLU A 47 11.31 1.43 6.50
N ARG A 48 11.88 1.66 5.31
CA ARG A 48 11.35 2.64 4.34
C ARG A 48 10.04 2.20 3.70
N THR A 49 9.73 0.90 3.75
CA THR A 49 8.52 0.29 3.21
C THR A 49 7.41 0.14 4.24
N HIS A 50 7.71 0.40 5.51
CA HIS A 50 6.74 0.39 6.61
C HIS A 50 5.97 1.72 6.61
N ALA A 51 4.67 1.65 6.34
CA ALA A 51 3.84 2.81 6.03
C ALA A 51 3.83 3.85 7.15
N GLU A 52 3.59 3.41 8.36
CA GLU A 52 3.49 4.28 9.53
C GLU A 52 4.83 4.96 9.86
N SER A 53 5.95 4.33 9.52
CA SER A 53 7.28 4.94 9.67
C SER A 53 7.58 5.93 8.55
N PHE A 54 7.28 5.58 7.30
CA PHE A 54 7.55 6.45 6.16
C PHE A 54 6.69 7.72 6.18
N PHE A 55 5.41 7.58 6.54
CA PHE A 55 4.41 8.65 6.62
C PHE A 55 4.23 9.20 8.04
N ALA A 56 5.23 9.02 8.92
CA ALA A 56 5.17 9.48 10.30
C ALA A 56 4.68 10.94 10.42
N GLY A 57 3.68 11.14 11.28
CA GLY A 57 2.99 12.41 11.46
C GLY A 57 1.63 12.51 10.76
N LEU A 58 1.27 11.56 9.88
CA LEU A 58 -0.05 11.46 9.25
C LEU A 58 -0.93 10.40 9.93
N GLU A 59 -2.25 10.51 9.80
CA GLU A 59 -3.20 9.43 10.11
C GLU A 59 -3.10 8.37 8.99
N VAL A 60 -2.55 7.18 9.29
CA VAL A 60 -2.31 6.11 8.31
C VAL A 60 -3.15 4.88 8.66
N HIS A 61 -3.90 4.39 7.68
CA HIS A 61 -4.61 3.11 7.69
C HIS A 61 -3.84 2.12 6.83
N ALA A 62 -2.97 1.34 7.46
CA ALA A 62 -2.05 0.43 6.78
C ALA A 62 -2.63 -0.99 6.62
N ALA A 63 -2.59 -1.52 5.40
CA ALA A 63 -2.81 -2.94 5.12
C ALA A 63 -1.48 -3.71 5.27
N ASN A 64 -1.41 -4.63 6.23
CA ASN A 64 -0.19 -5.40 6.50
C ASN A 64 0.03 -6.48 5.43
N TYR A 65 1.09 -6.34 4.64
CA TYR A 65 1.44 -7.28 3.57
C TYR A 65 2.43 -8.36 3.95
N ARG A 66 2.95 -8.35 5.18
CA ARG A 66 3.90 -9.38 5.63
C ARG A 66 3.35 -10.81 5.47
N PRO A 67 2.08 -11.12 5.79
CA PRO A 67 1.54 -12.47 5.58
C PRO A 67 1.54 -12.90 4.11
N ALA A 68 1.15 -12.01 3.18
CA ALA A 68 1.18 -12.26 1.75
C ALA A 68 2.61 -12.53 1.24
N VAL A 69 3.59 -11.72 1.65
CA VAL A 69 5.01 -11.95 1.30
C VAL A 69 5.51 -13.27 1.87
N ALA A 70 5.21 -13.59 3.13
CA ALA A 70 5.59 -14.86 3.74
C ALA A 70 4.94 -16.06 3.03
N ALA A 71 3.71 -15.94 2.53
CA ALA A 71 3.08 -16.98 1.72
C ALA A 71 3.84 -17.22 0.41
N TYR A 72 4.21 -16.14 -0.28
CA TYR A 72 5.02 -16.20 -1.50
C TYR A 72 6.38 -16.87 -1.27
N GLU A 73 7.09 -16.51 -0.20
CA GLU A 73 8.39 -17.12 0.16
C GLU A 73 8.29 -18.64 0.43
N LEU A 74 7.11 -19.12 0.82
CA LEU A 74 6.79 -20.54 1.00
C LEU A 74 6.26 -21.21 -0.27
N GLY A 75 6.24 -20.51 -1.42
CA GLY A 75 5.71 -21.02 -2.69
C GLY A 75 4.18 -21.10 -2.76
N ARG A 76 3.47 -20.41 -1.86
CA ARG A 76 1.99 -20.31 -1.87
C ARG A 76 1.57 -19.06 -2.65
N ASP A 77 0.31 -19.01 -3.09
CA ASP A 77 -0.21 -17.83 -3.80
C ASP A 77 -0.44 -16.66 -2.82
N PRO A 78 0.31 -15.54 -2.93
CA PRO A 78 0.14 -14.39 -2.04
C PRO A 78 -1.23 -13.70 -2.20
N ILE A 79 -1.90 -13.88 -3.33
CA ILE A 79 -3.24 -13.33 -3.55
C ILE A 79 -4.29 -14.10 -2.74
N ALA A 80 -4.03 -15.36 -2.36
CA ALA A 80 -4.97 -16.15 -1.57
C ALA A 80 -4.98 -15.79 -0.07
N GLU A 81 -4.06 -14.94 0.40
CA GLU A 81 -4.03 -14.50 1.79
C GLU A 81 -5.17 -13.51 2.09
N PRO A 82 -5.65 -13.43 3.35
CA PRO A 82 -6.80 -12.58 3.71
C PRO A 82 -6.61 -11.10 3.40
N ILE A 83 -5.37 -10.61 3.47
CA ILE A 83 -4.97 -9.28 3.03
C ILE A 83 -3.93 -9.49 1.93
N PRO A 84 -4.36 -9.59 0.65
CA PRO A 84 -3.44 -9.77 -0.45
C PRO A 84 -2.67 -8.48 -0.73
N MET A 85 -1.47 -8.61 -1.29
CA MET A 85 -0.78 -7.46 -1.88
C MET A 85 -1.56 -7.00 -3.12
N HIS A 86 -1.65 -5.67 -3.30
CA HIS A 86 -2.13 -5.15 -4.58
C HIS A 86 -1.25 -5.64 -5.73
N PRO A 87 -1.82 -5.90 -6.92
CA PRO A 87 -1.04 -6.20 -8.11
C PRO A 87 -0.20 -5.00 -8.56
N SER A 88 0.79 -5.27 -9.40
CA SER A 88 1.75 -4.30 -9.94
C SER A 88 1.43 -3.92 -11.38
N PHE A 89 1.87 -2.73 -11.80
CA PHE A 89 1.90 -2.36 -13.21
C PHE A 89 3.15 -2.89 -13.92
N GLU A 90 4.16 -3.32 -13.17
CA GLU A 90 5.41 -3.84 -13.71
C GLU A 90 5.43 -5.36 -13.59
N ASP A 91 5.69 -6.04 -14.71
CA ASP A 91 5.95 -7.48 -14.71
C ASP A 91 7.42 -7.71 -14.34
N ARG A 92 7.66 -8.21 -13.13
CA ARG A 92 8.99 -8.52 -12.62
C ARG A 92 9.06 -9.99 -12.21
N PRO A 93 10.13 -10.70 -12.56
CA PRO A 93 10.34 -12.04 -12.03
C PRO A 93 10.65 -11.98 -10.53
N ASP A 94 10.36 -13.07 -9.84
CA ASP A 94 10.75 -13.33 -8.46
C ASP A 94 10.25 -12.30 -7.41
N VAL A 95 9.13 -11.64 -7.66
CA VAL A 95 8.46 -10.74 -6.69
C VAL A 95 7.06 -11.24 -6.31
N PRO A 96 6.57 -10.93 -5.09
CA PRO A 96 5.26 -11.38 -4.63
C PRO A 96 4.08 -10.67 -5.32
N ASP A 97 4.28 -9.46 -5.84
CA ASP A 97 3.26 -8.67 -6.52
C ASP A 97 3.12 -9.04 -7.99
N ARG A 98 2.03 -9.73 -8.33
CA ARG A 98 1.71 -10.12 -9.71
C ARG A 98 1.38 -8.89 -10.56
N VAL A 99 1.77 -8.88 -11.84
CA VAL A 99 1.32 -7.84 -12.77
C VAL A 99 -0.19 -7.90 -12.96
N PHE A 100 -0.88 -6.75 -13.01
CA PHE A 100 -2.33 -6.66 -13.16
C PHE A 100 -2.87 -7.54 -14.30
N GLY A 101 -2.18 -7.58 -15.44
CA GLY A 101 -2.60 -8.36 -16.61
C GLY A 101 -2.55 -9.88 -16.42
N ALA A 102 -1.86 -10.37 -15.39
CA ALA A 102 -1.75 -11.79 -15.07
C ALA A 102 -2.64 -12.21 -13.89
N VAL A 103 -3.45 -11.29 -13.34
CA VAL A 103 -4.43 -11.63 -12.31
C VAL A 103 -5.63 -12.29 -12.97
N GLU A 104 -5.88 -13.55 -12.64
CA GLU A 104 -7.07 -14.28 -13.07
C GLU A 104 -8.34 -13.56 -12.62
N PRO A 105 -9.38 -13.41 -13.47
CA PRO A 105 -10.59 -12.66 -13.13
C PRO A 105 -11.24 -13.06 -11.80
N ARG A 106 -11.26 -14.37 -11.49
CA ARG A 106 -11.82 -14.90 -10.23
C ARG A 106 -11.10 -14.42 -8.97
N LEU A 107 -9.84 -14.00 -9.09
CA LEU A 107 -9.07 -13.45 -7.97
C LEU A 107 -9.25 -11.93 -7.84
N GLY A 108 -9.78 -11.28 -8.88
CA GLY A 108 -10.03 -9.83 -8.88
C GLY A 108 -11.02 -9.39 -7.81
N GLU A 109 -12.05 -10.21 -7.53
CA GLU A 109 -13.03 -9.92 -6.48
C GLU A 109 -12.39 -9.92 -5.09
N HIS A 110 -11.55 -10.92 -4.79
CA HIS A 110 -10.82 -11.03 -3.52
C HIS A 110 -9.85 -9.86 -3.28
N LEU A 111 -9.29 -9.28 -4.35
CA LEU A 111 -8.44 -8.10 -4.26
C LEU A 111 -9.20 -6.80 -3.98
N ALA A 112 -10.54 -6.80 -4.10
CA ALA A 112 -11.38 -5.61 -3.97
C ALA A 112 -12.25 -5.59 -2.70
N THR A 113 -12.21 -6.66 -1.89
CA THR A 113 -13.03 -6.87 -0.69
C THR A 113 -12.19 -6.97 0.57
#